data_AF-S8BSK5-F1
#
_entry.id   AF-S8BSK5-F1
#
_cell.length_a   1.000
_cell.length_b   1.000
_cell.length_c   1.000
_cell.angle_alpha   90.00
_cell.angle_beta   90.00
_cell.angle_gamma   90.00
#
_symmetry.space_group_name_H-M   'P 1'
#
loop_
_entity.id
_entity.type
_entity.pdbx_description
1 polymer ?
#
loop_
_entity_poly.entity_id
_entity_poly.type
_entity_poly.pdbx_seq_one_letter_code
_entity_poly.pdbx_strand_id
1 'polypeptide(L)'
;MGDPFEIRLQFTKMLQRLNASVNASKSCAAFALKHKDLDEDLHSCILEQLETSSMNNRVNLLYFIEHLLEMSVSKSVNNYIPMIQSEFRTIVDCVSPPDQSGLQNIASTRKVLTKIKDQKLMGSEVYDELMESLDEREKTGQRQHSDDEGNKSESEELEEVDQVPNGASTATMIGKDPEYDGSVDIDGTPPVPVSAIPYSPTAVNTADIGSIGSTPNADTRRQSSSQTTTFKRPPKQVIEERMEEDRERHKRLRETIWAIYPSRDEIVPDKSMDGLEAFVGSEFEAFWNDNTVADTNEDDMELMVEEAELKAESLL
;
A
#
# COMPACT_ATOMS: atom_id res chain seq x y z
N MET A 1 7.00 -22.64 26.93
CA MET A 1 5.65 -22.33 26.39
C MET A 1 5.19 -21.05 27.05
N GLY A 2 4.59 -20.12 26.31
CA GLY A 2 3.89 -18.98 26.90
C GLY A 2 2.43 -19.33 27.15
N ASP A 3 1.69 -18.45 27.83
CA ASP A 3 0.24 -18.61 27.98
C ASP A 3 -0.50 -18.32 26.66
N PRO A 4 -1.53 -19.10 26.25
CA PRO A 4 -2.25 -18.85 25.01
C PRO A 4 -2.90 -17.48 24.90
N PHE A 5 -3.47 -16.93 25.98
CA PHE A 5 -4.08 -15.59 25.96
C PHE A 5 -3.01 -14.50 25.86
N GLU A 6 -1.86 -14.66 26.53
CA GLU A 6 -0.71 -13.77 26.37
C GLU A 6 -0.17 -13.77 24.93
N ILE A 7 0.01 -14.96 24.34
CA ILE A 7 0.49 -15.13 22.96
C ILE A 7 -0.51 -14.53 21.97
N ARG A 8 -1.82 -14.77 22.14
CA ARG A 8 -2.88 -14.17 21.33
C ARG A 8 -2.83 -12.64 21.41
N LEU A 9 -2.83 -12.09 22.62
CA LEU A 9 -2.79 -10.65 22.86
C LEU A 9 -1.51 -9.99 22.31
N GLN A 10 -0.37 -10.67 22.37
CA GLN A 10 0.87 -10.21 21.76
C GLN A 10 0.76 -10.20 20.23
N PHE A 11 0.22 -11.25 19.63
CA PHE A 11 0.08 -11.36 18.18
C PHE A 11 -0.90 -10.33 17.61
N THR A 12 -2.08 -10.15 18.21
CA THR A 12 -3.03 -9.08 17.85
C THR A 12 -2.35 -7.70 17.87
N LYS A 13 -1.52 -7.40 18.90
CA LYS A 13 -0.75 -6.15 18.98
C LYS A 13 0.37 -6.02 17.94
N MET A 14 0.84 -7.12 17.35
CA MET A 14 1.76 -7.09 16.20
C MET A 14 1.00 -6.82 14.91
N LEU A 15 -0.10 -7.55 14.67
CA LEU A 15 -1.00 -7.37 13.51
C LEU A 15 -1.57 -5.94 13.40
N GLN A 16 -1.93 -5.33 14.53
CA GLN A 16 -2.40 -3.94 14.64
C GLN A 16 -1.33 -2.87 14.39
N ARG A 17 -0.05 -3.26 14.30
CA ARG A 17 1.09 -2.36 14.16
C ARG A 17 1.95 -2.69 12.94
N LEU A 18 1.41 -3.50 12.02
CA LEU A 18 2.03 -3.74 10.72
C LEU A 18 2.00 -2.44 9.88
N ASN A 19 3.01 -2.31 9.03
CA ASN A 19 3.24 -1.17 8.15
C ASN A 19 3.94 -1.67 6.88
N ALA A 20 4.27 -0.77 5.95
CA ALA A 20 4.99 -1.09 4.71
C ALA A 20 6.41 -1.70 4.87
N SER A 21 6.87 -2.00 6.09
CA SER A 21 8.14 -2.68 6.34
C SER A 21 8.05 -4.19 6.17
N VAL A 22 8.76 -4.70 5.16
CA VAL A 22 9.04 -6.13 4.95
C VAL A 22 9.57 -6.81 6.22
N ASN A 23 10.35 -6.09 7.04
CA ASN A 23 10.87 -6.62 8.30
C ASN A 23 9.78 -6.77 9.37
N ALA A 24 8.78 -5.87 9.42
CA ALA A 24 7.64 -6.03 10.32
C ALA A 24 6.82 -7.29 9.96
N SER A 25 6.52 -7.48 8.67
CA SER A 25 5.87 -8.69 8.14
C SER A 25 6.66 -9.96 8.45
N LYS A 26 7.97 -9.99 8.16
CA LYS A 26 8.85 -11.14 8.45
C LYS A 26 8.98 -11.43 9.95
N SER A 27 9.02 -10.42 10.81
CA SER A 27 9.01 -10.60 12.27
C SER A 27 7.67 -11.14 12.79
N CYS A 28 6.54 -10.69 12.23
CA CYS A 28 5.21 -11.19 12.59
C CYS A 28 5.00 -12.64 12.12
N ALA A 29 5.44 -12.99 10.90
CA ALA A 29 5.47 -14.36 10.41
C ALA A 29 6.40 -15.26 11.24
N ALA A 30 7.58 -14.77 11.63
CA ALA A 30 8.49 -15.48 12.53
C ALA A 30 7.87 -15.74 13.92
N PHE A 31 7.01 -14.85 14.42
CA PHE A 31 6.27 -15.06 15.66
C PHE A 31 5.22 -16.17 15.50
N ALA A 32 4.34 -16.07 14.50
CA ALA A 32 3.30 -17.07 14.24
C ALA A 32 3.87 -18.49 14.07
N LEU A 33 4.97 -18.64 13.32
CA LEU A 33 5.63 -19.94 13.09
C LEU A 33 6.42 -20.46 14.29
N LYS A 34 6.83 -19.59 15.22
CA LYS A 34 7.42 -19.98 16.52
C LYS A 34 6.35 -20.51 17.48
N HIS A 35 5.11 -20.05 17.35
CA HIS A 35 3.96 -20.38 18.19
C HIS A 35 2.93 -21.27 17.45
N LYS A 36 3.43 -22.13 16.54
CA LYS A 36 2.66 -23.03 15.68
C LYS A 36 1.74 -24.05 16.40
N ASP A 37 1.88 -24.21 17.70
CA ASP A 37 1.03 -25.08 18.52
C ASP A 37 -0.30 -24.38 18.94
N LEU A 38 -0.49 -23.14 18.49
CA LEU A 38 -1.68 -22.29 18.64
C LEU A 38 -2.11 -21.70 17.27
N ASP A 39 -1.79 -22.40 16.19
CA ASP A 39 -2.01 -21.98 14.81
C ASP A 39 -3.49 -21.67 14.49
N GLU A 40 -4.46 -22.44 15.00
CA GLU A 40 -5.89 -22.18 14.83
C GLU A 40 -6.34 -20.86 15.51
N ASP A 41 -5.90 -20.62 16.76
CA ASP A 41 -6.14 -19.37 17.50
C ASP A 41 -5.50 -18.15 16.81
N LEU A 42 -4.26 -18.31 16.34
CA LEU A 42 -3.52 -17.24 15.67
C LEU A 42 -4.08 -16.98 14.26
N HIS A 43 -4.48 -17.99 13.51
CA HIS A 43 -5.21 -17.83 12.25
C HIS A 43 -6.52 -17.05 12.46
N SER A 44 -7.27 -17.38 13.51
CA SER A 44 -8.50 -16.66 13.87
C SER A 44 -8.22 -15.16 14.15
N CYS A 45 -7.07 -14.83 14.72
CA CYS A 45 -6.64 -13.43 14.91
C CYS A 45 -6.26 -12.72 13.61
N ILE A 46 -5.77 -13.43 12.59
CA ILE A 46 -5.49 -12.84 11.26
C ILE A 46 -6.81 -12.38 10.63
N LEU A 47 -7.84 -13.22 10.66
CA LEU A 47 -9.18 -12.88 10.16
C LEU A 47 -9.83 -11.75 10.98
N GLU A 48 -9.81 -11.86 12.32
CA GLU A 48 -10.32 -10.82 13.23
C GLU A 48 -9.69 -9.44 12.94
N GLN A 49 -8.37 -9.39 12.67
CA GLN A 49 -7.70 -8.14 12.34
C GLN A 49 -7.88 -7.71 10.89
N LEU A 50 -8.12 -8.61 9.93
CA LEU A 50 -8.50 -8.24 8.56
C LEU A 50 -9.87 -7.55 8.54
N GLU A 51 -10.85 -8.07 9.29
CA GLU A 51 -12.17 -7.45 9.41
C GLU A 51 -12.13 -6.09 10.14
N THR A 52 -11.39 -5.99 11.25
CA THR A 52 -11.43 -4.80 12.11
C THR A 52 -10.40 -3.71 11.78
N SER A 53 -9.37 -4.00 10.97
CA SER A 53 -8.33 -3.03 10.62
C SER A 53 -8.77 -1.95 9.63
N SER A 54 -8.05 -0.82 9.66
CA SER A 54 -8.12 0.21 8.62
C SER A 54 -7.77 -0.35 7.25
N MET A 55 -8.34 0.22 6.19
CA MET A 55 -8.13 -0.23 4.80
C MET A 55 -6.66 -0.22 4.38
N ASN A 56 -5.82 0.60 5.02
CA ASN A 56 -4.37 0.55 4.85
C ASN A 56 -3.73 -0.67 5.55
N ASN A 57 -4.02 -0.89 6.84
CA ASN A 57 -3.45 -2.03 7.56
C ASN A 57 -3.94 -3.38 7.01
N ARG A 58 -5.11 -3.45 6.36
CA ARG A 58 -5.53 -4.64 5.60
C ARG A 58 -4.55 -5.01 4.47
N VAL A 59 -3.97 -4.03 3.77
CA VAL A 59 -2.88 -4.28 2.79
C VAL A 59 -1.62 -4.79 3.49
N ASN A 60 -1.26 -4.20 4.64
CA ASN A 60 -0.11 -4.67 5.42
C ASN A 60 -0.29 -6.11 5.92
N LEU A 61 -1.51 -6.47 6.34
CA LEU A 61 -1.91 -7.83 6.68
C LEU A 61 -1.79 -8.78 5.48
N LEU A 62 -2.22 -8.37 4.27
CA LEU A 62 -2.05 -9.18 3.06
C LEU A 62 -0.58 -9.43 2.71
N TYR A 63 0.28 -8.41 2.77
CA TYR A 63 1.74 -8.59 2.63
C TYR A 63 2.34 -9.46 3.75
N PHE A 64 1.80 -9.41 4.97
CA PHE A 64 2.20 -10.31 6.06
C PHE A 64 1.78 -11.76 5.81
N ILE A 65 0.58 -12.01 5.29
CA ILE A 65 0.06 -13.35 4.96
C ILE A 65 0.94 -14.00 3.88
N GLU A 66 1.32 -13.25 2.85
CA GLU A 66 2.28 -13.70 1.83
C GLU A 66 3.60 -14.17 2.46
N HIS A 67 4.20 -13.33 3.31
CA HIS A 67 5.41 -13.69 4.06
C HIS A 67 5.21 -14.87 5.03
N LEU A 68 4.02 -15.03 5.61
CA LEU A 68 3.68 -16.17 6.46
C LEU A 68 3.68 -17.47 5.65
N LEU A 69 3.11 -17.47 4.44
CA LEU A 69 3.11 -18.62 3.54
C LEU A 69 4.53 -18.94 3.02
N GLU A 70 5.29 -17.93 2.55
CA GLU A 70 6.69 -18.08 2.12
C GLU A 70 7.55 -18.71 3.24
N MET A 71 7.43 -18.18 4.46
CA MET A 71 8.17 -18.67 5.61
C MET A 71 7.65 -20.01 6.17
N SER A 72 6.37 -20.35 5.95
CA SER A 72 5.80 -21.67 6.29
C SER A 72 6.49 -22.77 5.49
N VAL A 73 6.59 -22.60 4.17
CA VAL A 73 7.33 -23.52 3.28
C VAL A 73 8.80 -23.59 3.66
N SER A 74 9.46 -22.43 3.77
CA SER A 74 10.90 -22.34 4.07
C SER A 74 11.29 -23.03 5.38
N LYS A 75 10.39 -23.07 6.38
CA LYS A 75 10.60 -23.73 7.68
C LYS A 75 9.93 -25.10 7.82
N SER A 76 9.23 -25.58 6.80
CA SER A 76 8.42 -26.81 6.83
C SER A 76 7.37 -26.83 7.97
N VAL A 77 6.76 -25.68 8.24
CA VAL A 77 5.66 -25.51 9.21
C VAL A 77 4.40 -25.18 8.43
N ASN A 78 3.76 -26.22 7.88
CA ASN A 78 2.79 -26.05 6.80
C ASN A 78 1.36 -25.71 7.27
N ASN A 79 1.09 -25.69 8.58
CA ASN A 79 -0.27 -25.67 9.13
C ASN A 79 -1.11 -24.46 8.69
N TYR A 80 -0.49 -23.28 8.56
CA TYR A 80 -1.17 -22.07 8.10
C TYR A 80 -1.55 -22.10 6.61
N ILE A 81 -0.88 -22.93 5.80
CA ILE A 81 -1.07 -22.96 4.34
C ILE A 81 -2.50 -23.38 3.96
N PRO A 82 -3.05 -24.55 4.38
CA PRO A 82 -4.41 -24.93 4.03
C PRO A 82 -5.47 -23.97 4.59
N MET A 83 -5.29 -23.46 5.82
CA MET A 83 -6.24 -22.53 6.46
C MET A 83 -6.38 -21.22 5.65
N ILE A 84 -5.25 -20.61 5.28
CA ILE A 84 -5.23 -19.40 4.45
C ILE A 84 -5.72 -19.69 3.02
N GLN A 85 -5.41 -20.87 2.46
CA GLN A 85 -5.85 -21.27 1.12
C GLN A 85 -7.38 -21.39 1.00
N SER A 86 -8.08 -21.86 2.05
CA SER A 86 -9.55 -21.83 2.08
C SER A 86 -10.12 -20.40 2.11
N GLU A 87 -9.42 -19.47 2.77
CA GLU A 87 -9.92 -18.12 3.07
C GLU A 87 -9.52 -17.04 2.06
N PHE A 88 -8.83 -17.37 0.96
CA PHE A 88 -8.37 -16.34 0.00
C PHE A 88 -9.49 -15.42 -0.54
N ARG A 89 -10.73 -15.91 -0.69
CA ARG A 89 -11.89 -15.07 -1.06
C ARG A 89 -12.18 -14.05 0.05
N THR A 90 -12.39 -14.54 1.27
CA THR A 90 -12.63 -13.75 2.49
C THR A 90 -11.53 -12.69 2.71
N ILE A 91 -10.28 -13.06 2.50
CA ILE A 91 -9.11 -12.17 2.62
C ILE A 91 -9.15 -11.08 1.54
N VAL A 92 -9.40 -11.43 0.27
CA VAL A 92 -9.49 -10.44 -0.82
C VAL A 92 -10.70 -9.51 -0.64
N ASP A 93 -11.84 -10.00 -0.18
CA ASP A 93 -13.02 -9.18 0.11
C ASP A 93 -12.83 -8.27 1.32
N CYS A 94 -12.01 -8.65 2.30
CA CYS A 94 -11.57 -7.74 3.35
C CYS A 94 -10.63 -6.64 2.81
N VAL A 95 -9.65 -6.99 1.98
CA VAL A 95 -8.57 -6.08 1.58
C VAL A 95 -8.96 -5.15 0.42
N SER A 96 -9.74 -5.65 -0.54
CA SER A 96 -10.30 -4.91 -1.67
C SER A 96 -11.80 -5.21 -1.82
N PRO A 97 -12.65 -4.74 -0.87
CA PRO A 97 -14.09 -4.92 -0.95
C PRO A 97 -14.68 -4.30 -2.24
N PRO A 98 -15.88 -4.71 -2.66
CA PRO A 98 -16.48 -4.27 -3.92
C PRO A 98 -17.03 -2.84 -3.93
N ASP A 99 -16.92 -2.11 -2.82
CA ASP A 99 -17.26 -0.68 -2.75
C ASP A 99 -16.06 0.23 -3.07
N GLN A 100 -16.30 1.55 -3.13
CA GLN A 100 -15.30 2.55 -3.49
C GLN A 100 -14.06 2.55 -2.56
N SER A 101 -14.17 2.05 -1.32
CA SER A 101 -13.03 1.96 -0.40
C SER A 101 -11.99 0.90 -0.79
N GLY A 102 -12.40 -0.17 -1.50
CA GLY A 102 -11.50 -1.23 -1.95
C GLY A 102 -10.68 -0.88 -3.18
N LEU A 103 -11.13 0.06 -4.01
CA LEU A 103 -10.49 0.42 -5.28
C LEU A 103 -9.00 0.81 -5.12
N GLN A 104 -8.67 1.55 -4.06
CA GLN A 104 -7.30 2.00 -3.75
C GLN A 104 -6.33 0.84 -3.41
N ASN A 105 -6.85 -0.35 -3.12
CA ASN A 105 -6.07 -1.53 -2.76
C ASN A 105 -5.96 -2.55 -3.88
N ILE A 106 -6.72 -2.43 -4.98
CA ILE A 106 -6.77 -3.42 -6.07
C ILE A 106 -5.36 -3.69 -6.62
N ALA A 107 -4.60 -2.66 -7.01
CA ALA A 107 -3.25 -2.84 -7.57
C ALA A 107 -2.26 -3.53 -6.61
N SER A 108 -2.32 -3.24 -5.30
CA SER A 108 -1.51 -3.95 -4.30
C SER A 108 -1.99 -5.39 -4.09
N THR A 109 -3.30 -5.62 -4.11
CA THR A 109 -3.90 -6.95 -3.94
C THR A 109 -3.52 -7.86 -5.10
N ARG A 110 -3.70 -7.41 -6.34
CA ARG A 110 -3.24 -8.10 -7.56
C ARG A 110 -1.77 -8.53 -7.43
N LYS A 111 -0.88 -7.60 -7.09
CA LYS A 111 0.56 -7.86 -6.97
C LYS A 111 0.89 -8.94 -5.94
N VAL A 112 0.21 -8.97 -4.79
CA VAL A 112 0.42 -10.02 -3.78
C VAL A 112 -0.13 -11.36 -4.26
N LEU A 113 -1.32 -11.39 -4.88
CA LEU A 113 -1.88 -12.62 -5.46
C LEU A 113 -0.95 -13.22 -6.52
N THR A 114 -0.29 -12.40 -7.36
CA THR A 114 0.70 -12.85 -8.34
C THR A 114 1.91 -13.48 -7.67
N LYS A 115 2.51 -12.82 -6.66
CA LYS A 115 3.64 -13.41 -5.90
C LYS A 115 3.26 -14.76 -5.27
N ILE A 116 2.05 -14.91 -4.73
CA ILE A 116 1.56 -16.18 -4.15
C ILE A 116 1.32 -17.25 -5.23
N LYS A 117 0.84 -16.88 -6.44
CA LYS A 117 0.72 -17.81 -7.59
C LYS A 117 2.09 -18.31 -8.04
N ASP A 118 3.06 -17.41 -8.18
CA ASP A 118 4.41 -17.72 -8.67
C ASP A 118 5.19 -18.60 -7.68
N GLN A 119 5.00 -18.37 -6.37
CA GLN A 119 5.46 -19.25 -5.30
C GLN A 119 4.72 -20.61 -5.24
N LYS A 120 3.70 -20.84 -6.09
CA LYS A 120 2.85 -22.04 -6.15
C LYS A 120 2.04 -22.29 -4.87
N LEU A 121 1.69 -21.21 -4.18
CA LEU A 121 0.91 -21.22 -2.92
C LEU A 121 -0.58 -20.90 -3.14
N MET A 122 -0.99 -20.70 -4.39
CA MET A 122 -2.38 -20.58 -4.85
C MET A 122 -2.57 -21.44 -6.11
N GLY A 123 -3.72 -22.12 -6.23
CA GLY A 123 -4.08 -22.83 -7.47
C GLY A 123 -4.54 -21.87 -8.55
N SER A 124 -4.24 -22.17 -9.83
CA SER A 124 -4.55 -21.28 -10.96
C SER A 124 -6.02 -20.87 -11.01
N GLU A 125 -6.94 -21.83 -10.89
CA GLU A 125 -8.39 -21.58 -10.90
C GLU A 125 -8.81 -20.50 -9.89
N VAL A 126 -8.30 -20.59 -8.64
CA VAL A 126 -8.60 -19.62 -7.58
C VAL A 126 -7.95 -18.26 -7.85
N TYR A 127 -6.74 -18.23 -8.40
CA TYR A 127 -6.10 -16.98 -8.78
C TYR A 127 -6.84 -16.28 -9.92
N ASP A 128 -7.21 -17.03 -10.96
CA ASP A 128 -7.80 -16.49 -12.18
C ASP A 128 -9.23 -15.96 -11.85
N GLU A 129 -9.99 -16.68 -11.01
CA GLU A 129 -11.25 -16.23 -10.38
C GLU A 129 -11.09 -14.93 -9.58
N LEU A 130 -10.10 -14.85 -8.68
CA LEU A 130 -9.88 -13.67 -7.85
C LEU A 130 -9.47 -12.46 -8.69
N MET A 131 -8.64 -12.66 -9.72
CA MET A 131 -8.23 -11.61 -10.65
C MET A 131 -9.39 -11.10 -11.50
N GLU A 132 -10.27 -11.98 -12.00
CA GLU A 132 -11.50 -11.58 -12.69
C GLU A 132 -12.43 -10.78 -11.76
N SER A 133 -12.57 -11.21 -10.50
CA SER A 133 -13.37 -10.47 -9.51
C SER A 133 -12.79 -9.08 -9.18
N LEU A 134 -11.47 -8.89 -9.26
CA LEU A 134 -10.83 -7.58 -9.07
C LEU A 134 -10.98 -6.69 -10.31
N ASP A 135 -10.91 -7.28 -11.49
CA ASP A 135 -11.23 -6.66 -12.78
C ASP A 135 -12.65 -6.08 -12.81
N GLU A 136 -13.65 -6.84 -12.34
CA GLU A 136 -15.04 -6.38 -12.28
C GLU A 136 -15.24 -5.24 -11.28
N ARG A 137 -14.60 -5.30 -10.10
CA ARG A 137 -14.63 -4.21 -9.09
C ARG A 137 -14.03 -2.93 -9.67
N GLU A 138 -12.88 -3.02 -10.33
CA GLU A 138 -12.18 -1.89 -10.94
C GLU A 138 -13.01 -1.25 -12.07
N LYS A 139 -13.57 -2.06 -12.98
CA LYS A 139 -14.48 -1.62 -14.05
C LYS A 139 -15.76 -0.96 -13.50
N THR A 140 -16.28 -1.45 -12.38
CA THR A 140 -17.49 -0.91 -11.74
C THR A 140 -17.22 0.43 -11.06
N GLY A 141 -16.11 0.54 -10.32
CA GLY A 141 -15.70 1.78 -9.65
C GLY A 141 -15.40 2.92 -10.65
N GLN A 142 -14.80 2.61 -11.79
CA GLN A 142 -14.54 3.60 -12.85
C GLN A 142 -15.84 4.19 -13.43
N ARG A 143 -16.89 3.37 -13.63
CA ARG A 143 -18.19 3.85 -14.13
C ARG A 143 -18.90 4.77 -13.14
N GLN A 144 -18.86 4.44 -11.85
CA GLN A 144 -19.44 5.30 -10.81
C GLN A 144 -18.79 6.68 -10.76
N HIS A 145 -17.49 6.78 -11.09
CA HIS A 145 -16.80 8.08 -11.20
C HIS A 145 -17.19 8.87 -12.46
N SER A 146 -17.42 8.22 -13.61
CA SER A 146 -17.88 8.92 -14.82
C SER A 146 -19.31 9.44 -14.70
N ASP A 147 -20.17 8.68 -14.00
CA ASP A 147 -21.58 9.03 -13.84
C ASP A 147 -21.78 10.20 -12.83
N ASP A 148 -20.95 10.26 -11.77
CA ASP A 148 -20.99 11.34 -10.77
C ASP A 148 -20.43 12.66 -11.33
N GLU A 149 -19.33 12.64 -12.10
CA GLU A 149 -18.79 13.83 -12.79
C GLU A 149 -19.84 14.44 -13.75
N GLY A 150 -20.55 13.62 -14.53
CA GLY A 150 -21.59 14.10 -15.44
C GLY A 150 -22.78 14.74 -14.71
N ASN A 151 -23.28 14.08 -13.67
CA ASN A 151 -24.39 14.57 -12.85
C ASN A 151 -24.02 15.82 -12.02
N LYS A 152 -22.73 15.99 -11.68
CA LYS A 152 -22.21 17.19 -11.02
C LYS A 152 -22.18 18.41 -11.96
N SER A 153 -21.81 18.23 -13.22
CA SER A 153 -21.89 19.30 -14.22
C SER A 153 -23.33 19.79 -14.43
N GLU A 154 -24.30 18.88 -14.45
CA GLU A 154 -25.72 19.20 -14.67
C GLU A 154 -26.39 19.85 -13.44
N SER A 155 -25.76 19.79 -12.25
CA SER A 155 -26.23 20.43 -11.03
C SER A 155 -25.52 21.74 -10.70
N GLU A 156 -24.23 21.90 -11.05
CA GLU A 156 -23.53 23.19 -10.93
C GLU A 156 -24.06 24.24 -11.93
N GLU A 157 -24.47 23.85 -13.15
CA GLU A 157 -25.14 24.76 -14.11
C GLU A 157 -26.51 25.30 -13.62
N LEU A 158 -27.14 24.66 -12.64
CA LEU A 158 -28.48 25.05 -12.16
C LEU A 158 -28.48 25.97 -10.93
N GLU A 159 -27.33 26.21 -10.28
CA GLU A 159 -27.23 27.15 -9.15
C GLU A 159 -26.71 28.55 -9.55
N GLU A 160 -26.08 28.74 -10.72
CA GLU A 160 -25.49 30.04 -11.14
C GLU A 160 -26.48 31.03 -11.81
N VAL A 161 -27.79 30.97 -11.49
CA VAL A 161 -28.81 31.85 -12.13
C VAL A 161 -29.79 32.52 -11.14
N ASP A 162 -29.31 33.00 -9.99
CA ASP A 162 -29.76 34.33 -9.48
C ASP A 162 -28.79 34.94 -8.44
N GLN A 163 -27.91 35.85 -8.88
CA GLN A 163 -27.25 36.79 -7.97
C GLN A 163 -26.77 38.06 -8.67
N VAL A 164 -27.47 39.18 -8.44
CA VAL A 164 -27.12 40.50 -9.00
C VAL A 164 -25.91 41.09 -8.26
N PRO A 165 -24.77 41.36 -8.94
CA PRO A 165 -23.59 41.95 -8.30
C PRO A 165 -23.74 43.47 -8.14
N ASN A 166 -23.18 44.05 -7.07
CA ASN A 166 -23.24 45.49 -6.81
C ASN A 166 -21.99 46.03 -6.08
N GLY A 167 -21.29 47.02 -6.66
CA GLY A 167 -20.20 47.79 -6.02
C GLY A 167 -18.91 47.00 -5.72
N ALA A 168 -17.99 46.74 -6.66
CA ALA A 168 -17.15 47.67 -7.43
C ALA A 168 -16.08 48.43 -6.62
N SER A 169 -14.80 48.09 -6.85
CA SER A 169 -13.68 49.05 -7.00
C SER A 169 -12.45 48.35 -7.59
N THR A 170 -11.89 48.90 -8.66
CA THR A 170 -10.68 48.41 -9.34
C THR A 170 -9.50 49.36 -9.11
N ALA A 171 -8.28 48.81 -9.00
CA ALA A 171 -7.04 49.58 -9.02
C ALA A 171 -5.91 48.75 -9.63
N THR A 172 -5.26 49.27 -10.67
CA THR A 172 -4.18 48.61 -11.43
C THR A 172 -2.92 49.45 -11.38
N MET A 173 -1.77 48.85 -11.01
CA MET A 173 -0.38 49.14 -11.42
C MET A 173 0.47 47.95 -10.92
N ILE A 174 1.43 47.32 -11.61
CA ILE A 174 2.47 47.74 -12.57
C ILE A 174 3.60 48.56 -11.93
N GLY A 175 4.73 47.90 -11.69
CA GLY A 175 5.97 48.42 -11.09
C GLY A 175 6.76 47.26 -10.48
N LYS A 176 7.59 46.53 -11.23
CA LYS A 176 8.93 46.89 -11.75
C LYS A 176 10.01 46.78 -10.66
N ASP A 177 10.91 45.82 -10.85
CA ASP A 177 11.97 45.45 -9.92
C ASP A 177 13.03 46.56 -9.73
N PRO A 178 13.75 46.53 -8.60
CA PRO A 178 15.21 46.51 -8.72
C PRO A 178 15.93 45.58 -7.74
N GLU A 179 16.98 44.94 -8.28
CA GLU A 179 18.33 44.75 -7.70
C GLU A 179 18.51 44.08 -6.32
N TYR A 180 19.23 42.96 -6.33
CA TYR A 180 19.69 42.20 -5.17
C TYR A 180 21.06 42.72 -4.69
N ASP A 181 21.07 43.43 -3.56
CA ASP A 181 22.27 43.82 -2.80
C ASP A 181 22.80 42.60 -2.01
N GLY A 182 24.10 42.31 -2.18
CA GLY A 182 24.79 41.25 -1.44
C GLY A 182 25.68 41.83 -0.34
N SER A 183 25.16 41.84 0.89
CA SER A 183 25.87 42.29 2.10
C SER A 183 25.94 41.17 3.14
N VAL A 184 27.15 40.87 3.63
CA VAL A 184 27.45 39.79 4.59
C VAL A 184 27.70 40.37 5.98
N ASP A 185 27.17 39.74 7.04
CA ASP A 185 27.64 39.98 8.41
C ASP A 185 27.47 38.73 9.32
N ILE A 186 28.15 38.71 10.47
CA ILE A 186 28.57 37.47 11.18
C ILE A 186 28.33 37.50 12.72
N ASP A 187 27.97 36.32 13.26
CA ASP A 187 28.00 35.86 14.67
C ASP A 187 26.95 36.43 15.68
N GLY A 188 26.64 35.64 16.73
CA GLY A 188 25.76 36.00 17.85
C GLY A 188 24.93 34.83 18.44
N THR A 189 25.47 34.09 19.43
CA THR A 189 24.78 33.04 20.22
C THR A 189 24.58 33.43 21.70
N PRO A 190 23.87 32.64 22.57
CA PRO A 190 23.06 31.43 22.35
C PRO A 190 21.55 31.76 22.56
N PRO A 191 20.71 31.32 23.55
CA PRO A 191 20.85 30.42 24.72
C PRO A 191 19.98 29.12 24.66
N VAL A 192 19.99 28.35 25.76
CA VAL A 192 19.13 27.20 26.14
C VAL A 192 18.79 27.33 27.65
N PRO A 193 17.96 26.49 28.33
CA PRO A 193 17.20 25.28 27.92
C PRO A 193 15.72 25.27 28.40
N VAL A 194 15.03 24.12 28.32
CA VAL A 194 14.32 23.42 29.44
C VAL A 194 13.61 22.15 28.91
N SER A 195 13.48 21.11 29.74
CA SER A 195 12.89 19.81 29.41
C SER A 195 11.71 19.42 30.33
N ALA A 196 10.58 18.94 29.79
CA ALA A 196 9.62 18.10 30.51
C ALA A 196 8.63 17.32 29.60
N ILE A 197 8.69 15.99 29.70
CA ILE A 197 7.68 14.89 29.61
C ILE A 197 6.18 15.15 29.26
N PRO A 198 5.43 14.11 28.80
CA PRO A 198 4.26 14.27 27.91
C PRO A 198 2.88 14.21 28.59
N TYR A 199 1.85 14.63 27.85
CA TYR A 199 0.45 14.52 28.25
C TYR A 199 -0.37 13.56 27.36
N SER A 200 -1.06 12.62 28.02
CA SER A 200 -2.20 11.88 27.50
C SER A 200 -3.49 12.44 28.10
N PRO A 201 -4.62 12.40 27.38
CA PRO A 201 -5.94 12.41 28.00
C PRO A 201 -6.75 11.16 27.61
N THR A 202 -6.92 10.22 28.55
CA THR A 202 -8.04 9.28 28.51
C THR A 202 -9.31 10.02 28.91
N ALA A 203 -10.32 10.06 28.04
CA ALA A 203 -11.67 10.52 28.38
C ALA A 203 -12.61 9.32 28.54
N VAL A 204 -13.14 9.12 29.74
CA VAL A 204 -14.08 8.05 30.07
C VAL A 204 -15.51 8.59 29.96
N ASN A 205 -16.43 7.82 29.38
CA ASN A 205 -17.88 8.02 29.51
C ASN A 205 -18.50 6.79 30.18
N THR A 206 -19.44 7.04 31.09
CA THR A 206 -20.10 6.04 31.95
C THR A 206 -21.59 6.33 32.11
N ALA A 207 -22.36 5.32 32.53
CA ALA A 207 -23.79 5.33 32.86
C ALA A 207 -24.75 5.31 31.62
N ASP A 208 -25.90 4.63 31.63
CA ASP A 208 -26.48 3.74 32.66
C ASP A 208 -27.40 2.65 32.05
N ILE A 209 -27.96 1.75 32.87
CA ILE A 209 -28.71 0.54 32.46
C ILE A 209 -30.19 0.55 32.91
N GLY A 210 -31.10 0.25 31.98
CA GLY A 210 -32.48 -0.24 32.24
C GLY A 210 -33.61 0.82 32.22
N SER A 211 -34.90 0.43 32.07
CA SER A 211 -35.46 -0.92 31.86
C SER A 211 -36.91 -0.91 31.33
N ILE A 212 -37.22 -1.80 30.37
CA ILE A 212 -38.52 -2.45 30.04
C ILE A 212 -39.81 -1.60 29.86
N GLY A 213 -40.54 -1.81 28.73
CA GLY A 213 -42.02 -1.82 28.78
C GLY A 213 -42.84 -1.54 27.49
N SER A 214 -43.38 -2.61 26.88
CA SER A 214 -44.59 -2.65 26.03
C SER A 214 -44.49 -2.41 24.50
N THR A 215 -45.41 -3.08 23.78
CA THR A 215 -45.59 -3.16 22.32
C THR A 215 -47.11 -3.17 22.00
N PRO A 216 -47.54 -3.33 20.73
CA PRO A 216 -47.20 -2.56 19.53
C PRO A 216 -48.46 -1.92 18.90
N ASN A 217 -48.30 -1.12 17.85
CA ASN A 217 -49.33 -0.98 16.81
C ASN A 217 -48.72 -0.55 15.48
N ALA A 218 -49.37 -0.91 14.38
CA ALA A 218 -48.96 -0.50 13.03
C ALA A 218 -49.80 0.68 12.55
N ASP A 219 -49.21 1.65 11.83
CA ASP A 219 -49.48 1.74 10.40
C ASP A 219 -48.52 2.65 9.60
N THR A 220 -48.17 2.15 8.43
CA THR A 220 -47.78 2.82 7.18
C THR A 220 -47.53 4.35 7.16
N ARG A 221 -46.26 4.76 7.09
CA ARG A 221 -45.79 5.67 6.01
C ARG A 221 -44.30 5.51 5.71
N ARG A 222 -43.97 5.09 4.48
CA ARG A 222 -42.59 5.19 3.95
C ARG A 222 -42.28 6.66 3.70
N GLN A 223 -41.42 7.27 4.51
CA GLN A 223 -40.59 8.39 4.08
C GLN A 223 -39.24 7.81 3.64
N SER A 224 -39.03 7.73 2.34
CA SER A 224 -37.71 7.47 1.76
C SER A 224 -36.86 8.72 1.93
N SER A 225 -36.29 8.91 3.12
CA SER A 225 -35.20 9.87 3.31
C SER A 225 -34.00 9.35 2.52
N SER A 226 -33.78 9.91 1.34
CA SER A 226 -32.56 9.67 0.56
C SER A 226 -31.38 10.19 1.37
N GLN A 227 -30.78 9.31 2.17
CA GLN A 227 -29.50 9.59 2.83
C GLN A 227 -28.44 9.58 1.74
N THR A 228 -28.20 10.74 1.14
CA THR A 228 -26.97 11.01 0.41
C THR A 228 -25.84 10.87 1.42
N THR A 229 -25.16 9.72 1.39
CA THR A 229 -24.04 9.39 2.27
C THR A 229 -22.83 10.20 1.82
N THR A 230 -22.84 11.50 2.14
CA THR A 230 -21.77 12.43 1.81
C THR A 230 -20.45 11.86 2.33
N PHE A 231 -19.53 11.54 1.41
CA PHE A 231 -18.27 10.89 1.74
C PHE A 231 -17.45 11.77 2.67
N LYS A 232 -17.45 11.42 3.96
CA LYS A 232 -16.65 12.13 4.97
C LYS A 232 -15.18 11.81 4.73
N ARG A 233 -14.49 12.75 4.07
CA ARG A 233 -13.05 12.66 3.80
C ARG A 233 -12.30 12.26 5.08
N PRO A 234 -11.45 11.20 5.04
CA PRO A 234 -10.71 10.77 6.22
C PRO A 234 -9.79 11.87 6.76
N PRO A 235 -9.45 11.84 8.06
CA PRO A 235 -8.60 12.87 8.68
C PRO A 235 -7.21 12.90 8.02
N LYS A 236 -6.66 14.11 7.88
CA LYS A 236 -5.41 14.38 7.13
C LYS A 236 -4.26 13.43 7.49
N GLN A 237 -4.08 13.13 8.79
CA GLN A 237 -3.05 12.21 9.28
C GLN A 237 -3.15 10.79 8.68
N VAL A 238 -4.36 10.24 8.50
CA VAL A 238 -4.56 8.90 7.91
C VAL A 238 -4.27 8.91 6.40
N ILE A 239 -4.52 10.03 5.73
CA ILE A 239 -4.15 10.22 4.32
C ILE A 239 -2.61 10.31 4.21
N GLU A 240 -1.97 11.09 5.08
CA GLU A 240 -0.51 11.26 5.10
C GLU A 240 0.23 9.96 5.43
N GLU A 241 -0.27 9.19 6.40
CA GLU A 241 0.23 7.86 6.76
C GLU A 241 0.12 6.87 5.58
N ARG A 242 -1.03 6.83 4.90
CA ARG A 242 -1.21 6.00 3.69
C ARG A 242 -0.26 6.43 2.56
N MET A 243 -0.13 7.73 2.31
CA MET A 243 0.77 8.25 1.28
C MET A 243 2.23 7.94 1.58
N GLU A 244 2.64 7.96 2.86
CA GLU A 244 4.01 7.60 3.26
C GLU A 244 4.26 6.10 3.15
N GLU A 245 3.31 5.25 3.55
CA GLU A 245 3.43 3.81 3.35
C GLU A 245 3.48 3.41 1.87
N ASP A 246 2.66 4.02 1.01
CA ASP A 246 2.70 3.71 -0.43
C ASP A 246 3.96 4.27 -1.10
N ARG A 247 4.48 5.44 -0.68
CA ARG A 247 5.83 5.91 -1.06
C ARG A 247 6.89 4.87 -0.70
N GLU A 248 6.86 4.38 0.54
CA GLU A 248 7.84 3.42 1.05
C GLU A 248 7.71 2.02 0.39
N ARG A 249 6.48 1.55 0.07
CA ARG A 249 6.25 0.35 -0.76
C ARG A 249 6.88 0.50 -2.14
N HIS A 250 6.65 1.63 -2.80
CA HIS A 250 7.10 1.87 -4.17
C HIS A 250 8.61 2.12 -4.25
N LYS A 251 9.18 2.75 -3.22
CA LYS A 251 10.63 2.85 -2.99
C LYS A 251 11.25 1.46 -2.86
N ARG A 252 10.74 0.60 -1.96
CA ARG A 252 11.21 -0.80 -1.79
C ARG A 252 11.10 -1.64 -3.07
N LEU A 253 10.11 -1.39 -3.91
CA LEU A 253 10.00 -2.04 -5.21
C LEU A 253 11.17 -1.64 -6.14
N ARG A 254 11.52 -0.35 -6.19
CA ARG A 254 12.66 0.13 -7.00
C ARG A 254 14.02 -0.25 -6.41
N GLU A 255 14.12 -0.41 -5.09
CA GLU A 255 15.32 -0.92 -4.40
C GLU A 255 15.74 -2.32 -4.86
N THR A 256 14.86 -3.12 -5.48
CA THR A 256 15.18 -4.48 -5.95
C THR A 256 15.03 -4.71 -7.46
N ILE A 257 14.58 -3.72 -8.25
CA ILE A 257 14.35 -3.91 -9.70
C ILE A 257 15.65 -4.12 -10.49
N TRP A 258 16.75 -3.52 -10.06
CA TRP A 258 18.09 -3.68 -10.65
C TRP A 258 18.81 -4.97 -10.23
N ALA A 259 18.26 -5.72 -9.27
CA ALA A 259 18.95 -6.84 -8.63
C ALA A 259 18.83 -8.12 -9.45
N ILE A 260 19.81 -8.37 -10.31
CA ILE A 260 19.96 -9.63 -11.04
C ILE A 260 20.48 -10.70 -10.06
N TYR A 261 19.75 -11.81 -9.95
CA TYR A 261 20.17 -12.98 -9.17
C TYR A 261 20.62 -14.08 -10.13
N PRO A 262 21.82 -14.68 -9.92
CA PRO A 262 22.24 -15.82 -10.73
C PRO A 262 21.26 -16.98 -10.54
N SER A 263 20.97 -17.69 -11.64
CA SER A 263 20.09 -18.85 -11.59
C SER A 263 20.67 -19.89 -10.62
N ARG A 264 19.79 -20.54 -9.84
CA ARG A 264 20.20 -21.41 -8.72
C ARG A 264 21.19 -22.51 -9.11
N ASP A 265 21.14 -22.94 -10.36
CA ASP A 265 21.98 -24.01 -10.91
C ASP A 265 23.33 -23.49 -11.45
N GLU A 266 23.50 -22.18 -11.72
CA GLU A 266 24.79 -21.55 -12.11
C GLU A 266 25.80 -21.52 -10.95
N ILE A 267 25.31 -21.54 -9.71
CA ILE A 267 26.13 -21.42 -8.48
C ILE A 267 27.07 -22.64 -8.32
N VAL A 268 26.77 -23.76 -9.00
CA VAL A 268 27.68 -24.90 -9.13
C VAL A 268 28.28 -24.86 -10.54
N PRO A 269 29.51 -24.37 -10.75
CA PRO A 269 30.12 -24.35 -12.07
C PRO A 269 30.45 -25.79 -12.51
N ASP A 270 29.58 -26.38 -13.33
CA ASP A 270 29.86 -27.65 -13.98
C ASP A 270 30.93 -27.47 -15.07
N LYS A 271 32.17 -27.79 -14.67
CA LYS A 271 33.37 -27.70 -15.52
C LYS A 271 33.40 -28.72 -16.67
N SER A 272 32.32 -29.48 -16.90
CA SER A 272 32.17 -30.37 -18.06
C SER A 272 31.40 -29.75 -19.23
N MET A 273 30.77 -28.58 -19.06
CA MET A 273 30.00 -27.91 -20.11
C MET A 273 30.91 -27.09 -21.05
N ASP A 274 31.62 -27.82 -21.93
CA ASP A 274 32.57 -27.28 -22.92
C ASP A 274 31.85 -26.61 -24.10
N GLY A 275 31.37 -25.38 -23.91
CA GLY A 275 30.62 -24.63 -24.93
C GLY A 275 30.35 -23.16 -24.56
N LEU A 276 29.97 -22.35 -25.56
CA LEU A 276 29.73 -20.91 -25.40
C LEU A 276 28.56 -20.61 -24.43
N GLU A 277 27.60 -21.52 -24.32
CA GLU A 277 26.47 -21.45 -23.39
C GLU A 277 26.93 -21.33 -21.92
N ALA A 278 28.10 -21.86 -21.55
CA ALA A 278 28.66 -21.72 -20.21
C ALA A 278 29.23 -20.31 -19.91
N PHE A 279 29.21 -19.39 -20.89
CA PHE A 279 29.63 -18.00 -20.74
C PHE A 279 28.42 -17.03 -20.71
N VAL A 280 27.22 -17.51 -21.04
CA VAL A 280 25.98 -16.72 -21.05
C VAL A 280 25.29 -16.83 -19.68
N GLY A 281 25.73 -16.02 -18.72
CA GLY A 281 25.12 -15.98 -17.38
C GLY A 281 23.77 -15.24 -17.36
N SER A 282 23.00 -15.43 -16.28
CA SER A 282 21.68 -14.80 -16.05
C SER A 282 21.66 -13.26 -16.22
N GLU A 283 22.80 -12.56 -16.11
CA GLU A 283 22.92 -11.12 -16.41
C GLU A 283 22.76 -10.81 -17.91
N PHE A 284 23.37 -11.60 -18.79
CA PHE A 284 23.22 -11.42 -20.24
C PHE A 284 21.81 -11.79 -20.69
N GLU A 285 21.24 -12.89 -20.18
CA GLU A 285 19.85 -13.26 -20.50
C GLU A 285 18.84 -12.23 -19.98
N ALA A 286 19.06 -11.65 -18.79
CA ALA A 286 18.19 -10.58 -18.29
C ALA A 286 18.24 -9.33 -19.19
N PHE A 287 19.42 -8.93 -19.65
CA PHE A 287 19.60 -7.81 -20.59
C PHE A 287 19.03 -8.11 -21.98
N TRP A 288 19.30 -9.30 -22.52
CA TRP A 288 18.94 -9.67 -23.90
C TRP A 288 17.45 -9.99 -24.09
N ASN A 289 16.76 -10.42 -23.03
CA ASN A 289 15.30 -10.61 -23.03
C ASN A 289 14.53 -9.36 -22.57
N ASP A 290 15.21 -8.27 -22.20
CA ASP A 290 14.53 -6.99 -21.97
C ASP A 290 14.01 -6.44 -23.30
N ASN A 291 12.70 -6.52 -23.50
CA ASN A 291 12.02 -6.07 -24.71
C ASN A 291 11.66 -4.56 -24.65
N THR A 292 12.21 -3.80 -23.70
CA THR A 292 12.24 -2.34 -23.85
C THR A 292 13.15 -1.97 -25.02
N VAL A 293 12.63 -1.17 -25.96
CA VAL A 293 13.33 -0.85 -27.22
C VAL A 293 14.42 0.19 -26.94
N ALA A 294 15.58 -0.30 -26.50
CA ALA A 294 16.80 0.48 -26.28
C ALA A 294 17.58 0.67 -27.58
N ASP A 295 16.93 1.25 -28.60
CA ASP A 295 17.64 1.79 -29.76
C ASP A 295 18.53 2.97 -29.30
N THR A 296 19.77 3.01 -29.78
CA THR A 296 20.74 4.06 -29.40
C THR A 296 20.21 5.45 -29.78
N ASN A 297 20.13 6.34 -28.79
CA ASN A 297 19.43 7.62 -28.87
C ASN A 297 20.40 8.83 -28.79
N GLU A 298 19.85 10.03 -28.57
CA GLU A 298 20.62 11.29 -28.52
C GLU A 298 21.44 11.39 -27.23
N ASP A 299 20.85 11.08 -26.06
CA ASP A 299 21.50 11.01 -24.76
C ASP A 299 22.68 10.02 -24.76
N ASP A 300 22.55 8.85 -25.42
CA ASP A 300 23.64 7.88 -25.59
C ASP A 300 24.82 8.46 -26.38
N MET A 301 24.54 9.24 -27.42
CA MET A 301 25.55 9.89 -28.25
C MET A 301 26.24 11.06 -27.52
N GLU A 302 25.49 11.83 -26.74
CA GLU A 302 26.03 12.90 -25.88
C GLU A 302 27.00 12.31 -24.84
N LEU A 303 26.59 11.26 -24.13
CA LEU A 303 27.41 10.58 -23.13
C LEU A 303 28.69 9.95 -23.72
N MET A 304 28.60 9.40 -24.95
CA MET A 304 29.80 8.92 -25.68
C MET A 304 30.75 10.04 -26.10
N VAL A 305 30.25 11.26 -26.34
CA VAL A 305 31.10 12.44 -26.63
C VAL A 305 31.75 12.97 -25.35
N GLU A 306 30.99 13.15 -24.26
CA GLU A 306 31.53 13.57 -22.97
C GLU A 306 32.65 12.62 -22.48
N GLU A 307 32.45 11.31 -22.59
CA GLU A 307 33.46 10.34 -22.18
C GLU A 307 34.73 10.40 -23.06
N ALA A 308 34.59 10.75 -24.35
CA ALA A 308 35.71 10.94 -25.26
C ALA A 308 36.48 12.25 -24.98
N GLU A 309 35.79 13.34 -24.65
CA GLU A 309 36.41 14.61 -24.25
C GLU A 309 37.15 14.47 -22.92
N LEU A 310 36.53 13.87 -21.89
CA LEU A 310 37.19 13.60 -20.61
C LEU A 310 38.43 12.70 -20.76
N LYS A 311 38.39 11.71 -21.66
CA LYS A 311 39.57 10.88 -22.01
C LYS A 311 40.67 11.71 -22.67
N ALA A 312 40.32 12.62 -23.57
CA ALA A 312 41.28 13.52 -24.22
C ALA A 312 41.92 14.51 -23.23
N GLU A 313 41.15 15.08 -22.31
CA GLU A 313 41.66 15.94 -21.23
C GLU A 313 42.60 15.19 -20.28
N SER A 314 42.31 13.92 -19.97
CA SER A 314 43.13 13.08 -19.07
C SER A 314 44.56 12.76 -19.59
N LEU A 315 44.87 13.14 -20.83
CA LEU A 315 46.14 12.87 -21.52
C LEU A 315 47.04 14.11 -21.66
N LEU A 316 46.67 15.26 -21.07
CA LEU A 316 47.39 16.55 -21.14
C LEU A 316 48.14 16.90 -19.83
#